data_AF-A0A3P8ZPH5-F1
#
_entry.id   AF-A0A3P8ZPH5-F1
#
_cell.length_a   1.000
_cell.length_b   1.000
_cell.length_c   1.000
_cell.angle_alpha   90.00
_cell.angle_beta   90.00
_cell.angle_gamma   90.00
#
_symmetry.space_group_name_H-M   'P 1'
#
loop_
_entity.id
_entity.type
_entity.pdbx_description
1 polymer ?
#
loop_
_entity_poly.entity_id
_entity_poly.type
_entity_poly.pdbx_seq_one_letter_code
_entity_poly.pdbx_strand_id
1 'polypeptide(L)'
;MEMKMEENMRVVDTGSEAGGEDALVGNVNKLMVTPRGYTGVPRKGHLVFDACFESGNLGRVDYISEFEFDLFIRPDTCNPRFRVWFNFTVENVRETQRVILNIVNFSKTKSLYREGMSPVVKSTSRPKWQRLPAKNVYYYRCPDHRRNYVMSFAFCFDREDDVYQFAYCYPYTYSRLQHYLDSLERRNLDYLQREQLGLSVQQRRLDLLTITSPDPALQNPKKEKKLVVLTARVHPGESPASFVCQGVIDFLVSQHPVAQLLRDHVIFKIVPMLNPDGVYLGNYRCSLMGFDLNRHWQEPSLWAHPTLYAVKQLIVQLSQDPVGLEFYIDVHAHSTMMNGFMYGNVFEEEERVQRQAVFPRLLCNNAADFSFSNTSFNRDMVKAGTGRRFLGGLLDDTSYCYTLEVSFYSYMAAGSTAPVPYTEDTYMKLGRNVARTFLDYYKHNHFIDENKAQIPSHINSIEVLSKDQQGNGNRNGRSSGGERAAERKSQGVRRDY
;
A
#
# COMPACT_ATOMS: atom_id res chain seq x y z
N MET A 1 61.89 5.19 8.62
CA MET A 1 61.77 3.93 9.36
C MET A 1 60.42 3.96 10.06
N GLU A 2 59.32 3.72 9.34
CA GLU A 2 58.78 2.40 8.96
C GLU A 2 58.51 1.48 10.16
N MET A 3 57.23 1.27 10.44
CA MET A 3 56.56 0.00 10.82
C MET A 3 55.07 0.34 10.98
N LYS A 4 54.22 0.13 9.96
CA LYS A 4 53.43 -1.09 9.69
C LYS A 4 52.70 -1.67 10.90
N MET A 5 51.38 -1.53 10.90
CA MET A 5 50.46 -2.62 11.23
C MET A 5 49.14 -2.38 10.47
N GLU A 6 49.03 -3.02 9.31
CA GLU A 6 47.78 -3.27 8.61
C GLU A 6 47.09 -4.46 9.30
N GLU A 7 45.80 -4.34 9.60
CA GLU A 7 44.97 -5.50 9.95
C GLU A 7 43.61 -5.44 9.24
N ASN A 8 43.59 -6.06 8.06
CA ASN A 8 42.53 -6.88 7.46
C ASN A 8 41.05 -6.56 7.77
N MET A 9 40.43 -5.74 6.91
CA MET A 9 38.99 -5.80 6.69
C MET A 9 38.74 -6.61 5.40
N ARG A 10 38.45 -7.92 5.56
CA ARG A 10 38.07 -8.80 4.45
C ARG A 10 36.72 -8.38 3.88
N VAL A 11 36.76 -7.62 2.79
CA VAL A 11 35.67 -7.52 1.83
C VAL A 11 35.53 -8.89 1.18
N VAL A 12 34.39 -9.55 1.40
CA VAL A 12 34.07 -10.78 0.70
C VAL A 12 33.71 -10.40 -0.73
N ASP A 13 34.72 -10.44 -1.59
CA ASP A 13 34.58 -10.48 -3.04
C ASP A 13 34.01 -11.84 -3.43
N THR A 14 32.81 -11.86 -3.99
CA THR A 14 32.25 -13.04 -4.66
C THR A 14 32.34 -12.83 -6.16
N GLY A 15 33.47 -13.26 -6.70
CA GLY A 15 33.71 -13.75 -8.06
C GLY A 15 32.64 -13.48 -9.10
N SER A 16 32.96 -12.50 -9.96
CA SER A 16 32.51 -12.42 -11.34
C SER A 16 33.17 -13.52 -12.19
N GLU A 17 32.51 -13.86 -13.30
CA GLU A 17 32.86 -14.80 -14.40
C GLU A 17 32.30 -16.24 -14.26
N ALA A 18 31.60 -16.81 -15.23
CA ALA A 18 30.96 -16.32 -16.46
C ALA A 18 29.87 -17.34 -16.85
N GLY A 19 28.74 -16.86 -17.35
CA GLY A 19 27.62 -17.69 -17.80
C GLY A 19 26.44 -16.85 -18.25
N GLY A 20 26.62 -16.08 -19.33
CA GLY A 20 25.55 -15.41 -20.08
C GLY A 20 24.47 -14.71 -19.24
N GLU A 21 24.85 -13.81 -18.33
CA GLU A 21 23.90 -12.85 -17.79
C GLU A 21 23.77 -11.73 -18.83
N ASP A 22 22.90 -11.93 -19.82
CA ASP A 22 22.26 -10.78 -20.45
C ASP A 22 21.69 -9.96 -19.29
N ALA A 23 22.27 -8.78 -19.05
CA ALA A 23 21.77 -7.89 -18.02
C ALA A 23 20.26 -7.74 -18.27
N LEU A 24 19.42 -8.08 -17.30
CA LEU A 24 17.98 -7.89 -17.40
C LEU A 24 17.72 -6.38 -17.32
N VAL A 25 17.99 -5.66 -18.41
CA VAL A 25 17.97 -4.19 -18.45
C VAL A 25 16.55 -3.67 -18.60
N GLY A 26 15.65 -4.45 -19.20
CA GLY A 26 14.28 -4.04 -19.54
C GLY A 26 13.21 -5.03 -19.07
N ASN A 27 11.96 -4.61 -19.22
CA ASN A 27 10.81 -5.50 -19.05
C ASN A 27 10.59 -6.30 -20.34
N VAL A 28 10.00 -7.50 -20.21
CA VAL A 28 9.46 -8.22 -21.36
C VAL A 28 8.35 -7.40 -22.02
N ASN A 29 8.32 -7.40 -23.35
CA ASN A 29 7.35 -6.66 -24.15
C ASN A 29 6.71 -7.63 -25.14
N LYS A 30 5.45 -8.01 -24.88
CA LYS A 30 4.67 -8.96 -25.70
C LYS A 30 5.49 -10.20 -26.12
N LEU A 31 6.24 -10.75 -25.17
CA LEU A 31 7.11 -11.91 -25.37
C LEU A 31 6.26 -13.16 -25.49
N MET A 32 6.16 -13.70 -26.70
CA MET A 32 5.58 -15.02 -26.92
C MET A 32 6.59 -16.10 -26.56
N VAL A 33 6.18 -17.03 -25.71
CA VAL A 33 7.02 -18.13 -25.26
C VAL A 33 6.56 -19.43 -25.93
N THR A 34 7.45 -20.04 -26.70
CA THR A 34 7.22 -21.31 -27.39
C THR A 34 8.21 -22.38 -26.93
N PRO A 35 7.90 -23.68 -27.10
CA PRO A 35 8.85 -24.75 -26.81
C PRO A 35 10.18 -24.53 -27.56
N ARG A 36 11.30 -24.93 -26.93
CA ARG A 36 12.63 -24.80 -27.55
C ARG A 36 12.69 -25.57 -28.87
N GLY A 37 13.12 -24.89 -29.94
CA GLY A 37 13.21 -25.48 -31.28
C GLY A 37 11.89 -25.54 -32.06
N TYR A 38 10.80 -24.99 -31.52
CA TYR A 38 9.53 -24.89 -32.25
C TYR A 38 9.64 -23.90 -33.41
N THR A 39 9.44 -24.38 -34.64
CA THR A 39 9.48 -23.58 -35.88
C THR A 39 8.10 -23.40 -36.53
N GLY A 40 7.04 -23.91 -35.90
CA GLY A 40 5.68 -23.79 -36.40
C GLY A 40 5.08 -22.40 -36.19
N VAL A 41 3.89 -22.19 -36.76
CA VAL A 41 3.12 -20.96 -36.53
C VAL A 41 2.63 -20.93 -35.07
N PRO A 42 2.76 -19.79 -34.37
CA PRO A 42 2.13 -19.57 -33.08
C PRO A 42 0.66 -20.02 -33.00
N ARG A 43 0.29 -20.64 -31.89
CA ARG A 43 -1.09 -21.11 -31.63
C ARG A 43 -1.56 -20.64 -30.27
N LYS A 44 -2.87 -20.72 -30.04
CA LYS A 44 -3.46 -20.52 -28.71
C LYS A 44 -2.82 -21.48 -27.71
N GLY A 45 -2.47 -20.96 -26.54
CA GLY A 45 -1.73 -21.66 -25.50
C GLY A 45 -0.22 -21.38 -25.50
N HIS A 46 0.34 -20.80 -26.58
CA HIS A 46 1.68 -20.20 -26.52
C HIS A 46 1.60 -18.86 -25.80
N LEU A 47 1.83 -18.90 -24.50
CA LEU A 47 1.62 -17.74 -23.63
C LEU A 47 2.43 -16.52 -24.09
N VAL A 48 1.78 -15.37 -24.06
CA VAL A 48 2.42 -14.07 -24.33
C VAL A 48 2.51 -13.30 -23.02
N PHE A 49 3.74 -12.99 -22.61
CA PHE A 49 4.04 -12.24 -21.39
C PHE A 49 4.36 -10.79 -21.71
N ASP A 50 3.77 -9.86 -20.97
CA ASP A 50 4.06 -8.44 -21.11
C ASP A 50 4.16 -7.74 -19.76
N ALA A 51 5.15 -6.87 -19.62
CA ALA A 51 5.33 -5.98 -18.49
C ALA A 51 5.73 -4.56 -18.94
N CYS A 52 5.57 -4.23 -20.23
CA CYS A 52 5.92 -2.93 -20.79
C CYS A 52 4.80 -1.89 -20.58
N PHE A 53 4.41 -1.68 -19.33
CA PHE A 53 3.39 -0.71 -18.92
C PHE A 53 3.73 -0.09 -17.56
N GLU A 54 2.98 0.94 -17.16
CA GLU A 54 3.21 1.66 -15.89
C GLU A 54 3.19 0.70 -14.68
N SER A 55 4.22 0.78 -13.84
CA SER A 55 4.46 -0.11 -12.69
C SER A 55 4.63 -1.59 -13.05
N GLY A 56 4.79 -1.93 -14.34
CA GLY A 56 5.12 -3.27 -14.81
C GLY A 56 6.53 -3.68 -14.44
N ASN A 57 6.72 -4.94 -14.04
CA ASN A 57 8.04 -5.51 -13.77
C ASN A 57 8.02 -7.03 -14.00
N LEU A 58 8.73 -7.44 -15.05
CA LEU A 58 9.14 -8.81 -15.34
C LEU A 58 10.24 -8.72 -16.40
N GLY A 59 11.45 -9.20 -16.10
CA GLY A 59 12.63 -8.99 -16.96
C GLY A 59 12.86 -10.10 -17.98
N ARG A 60 12.52 -11.35 -17.64
CA ARG A 60 12.72 -12.51 -18.51
C ARG A 60 11.79 -13.65 -18.13
N VAL A 61 11.46 -14.47 -19.11
CA VAL A 61 10.67 -15.69 -18.98
C VAL A 61 11.40 -16.84 -19.68
N ASP A 62 11.65 -17.91 -18.95
CA ASP A 62 12.23 -19.14 -19.46
C ASP A 62 11.15 -20.22 -19.54
N TYR A 63 11.03 -20.84 -20.71
CA TYR A 63 10.20 -22.02 -20.93
C TYR A 63 10.89 -23.25 -20.33
N ILE A 64 10.25 -23.91 -19.36
CA ILE A 64 10.73 -25.15 -18.76
C ILE A 64 9.98 -26.34 -19.38
N SER A 65 8.65 -26.29 -19.36
CA SER A 65 7.77 -27.27 -20.01
C SER A 65 6.47 -26.60 -20.45
N GLU A 66 5.56 -27.36 -21.06
CA GLU A 66 4.24 -26.83 -21.46
C GLU A 66 3.39 -26.36 -20.26
N PHE A 67 3.75 -26.81 -19.04
CA PHE A 67 3.08 -26.50 -17.79
C PHE A 67 3.91 -25.62 -16.86
N GLU A 68 5.15 -25.26 -17.20
CA GLU A 68 6.06 -24.64 -16.23
C GLU A 68 6.95 -23.55 -16.87
N PHE A 69 7.00 -22.41 -16.19
CA PHE A 69 7.72 -21.22 -16.63
C PHE A 69 8.50 -20.60 -15.48
N ASP A 70 9.78 -20.34 -15.71
CA ASP A 70 10.62 -19.61 -14.78
C ASP A 70 10.61 -18.12 -15.14
N LEU A 71 10.29 -17.30 -14.15
CA LEU A 71 10.07 -15.87 -14.26
C LEU A 71 11.12 -15.13 -13.45
N PHE A 72 11.80 -14.19 -14.10
CA PHE A 72 12.87 -13.39 -13.50
C PHE A 72 12.41 -11.95 -13.34
N ILE A 73 12.32 -11.48 -12.09
CA ILE A 73 12.04 -10.09 -11.77
C ILE A 73 13.19 -9.22 -12.29
N ARG A 74 12.86 -8.11 -12.97
CA ARG A 74 13.83 -7.09 -13.36
C ARG A 74 14.32 -6.38 -12.09
N PRO A 75 15.65 -6.26 -11.87
CA PRO A 75 16.14 -5.50 -10.73
C PRO A 75 15.67 -4.05 -10.76
N ASP A 76 15.62 -3.41 -9.60
CA ASP A 76 15.38 -1.97 -9.52
C ASP A 76 16.33 -1.22 -10.46
N THR A 77 15.80 -0.18 -11.09
CA THR A 77 16.57 0.64 -12.04
C THR A 77 17.82 1.19 -11.38
N CYS A 78 18.97 1.05 -12.05
CA CYS A 78 20.29 1.41 -11.53
C CYS A 78 20.67 0.73 -10.19
N ASN A 79 19.99 -0.35 -9.77
CA ASN A 79 20.31 -1.08 -8.55
C ASN A 79 20.06 -2.60 -8.67
N PRO A 80 21.11 -3.43 -8.82
CA PRO A 80 20.96 -4.87 -9.03
C PRO A 80 20.53 -5.64 -7.77
N ARG A 81 20.45 -5.00 -6.59
CA ARG A 81 20.22 -5.71 -5.33
C ARG A 81 18.75 -6.02 -5.05
N PHE A 82 17.83 -5.20 -5.54
CA PHE A 82 16.41 -5.30 -5.18
C PHE A 82 15.59 -5.98 -6.29
N ARG A 83 14.99 -7.13 -5.95
CA ARG A 83 14.13 -7.95 -6.81
C ARG A 83 12.98 -8.50 -5.95
N VAL A 84 11.87 -7.78 -5.91
CA VAL A 84 10.71 -8.14 -5.07
C VAL A 84 9.39 -7.84 -5.78
N TRP A 85 9.23 -6.63 -6.31
CA TRP A 85 8.03 -6.23 -7.02
C TRP A 85 7.96 -6.89 -8.40
N PHE A 86 6.85 -7.55 -8.70
CA PHE A 86 6.51 -7.99 -10.04
C PHE A 86 5.09 -7.54 -10.39
N ASN A 87 4.86 -7.27 -11.66
CA ASN A 87 3.57 -6.90 -12.21
C ASN A 87 3.61 -7.14 -13.71
N PHE A 88 2.87 -8.13 -14.20
CA PHE A 88 2.92 -8.55 -15.60
C PHE A 88 1.57 -9.08 -16.05
N THR A 89 1.39 -9.16 -17.36
CA THR A 89 0.22 -9.75 -18.00
C THR A 89 0.59 -11.02 -18.76
N VAL A 90 -0.40 -11.90 -18.88
CA VAL A 90 -0.34 -13.12 -19.68
C VAL A 90 -1.58 -13.15 -20.58
N GLU A 91 -1.37 -13.30 -21.88
CA GLU A 91 -2.42 -13.45 -22.89
C GLU A 91 -2.11 -14.62 -23.84
N ASN A 92 -2.96 -14.81 -24.86
CA ASN A 92 -2.90 -15.95 -25.78
C ASN A 92 -3.01 -17.32 -25.08
N VAL A 93 -3.80 -17.37 -24.01
CA VAL A 93 -4.05 -18.57 -23.19
C VAL A 93 -5.07 -19.49 -23.89
N ARG A 94 -5.12 -20.76 -23.46
CA ARG A 94 -6.19 -21.71 -23.82
C ARG A 94 -7.07 -22.01 -22.59
N GLU A 95 -8.35 -22.28 -22.82
CA GLU A 95 -9.27 -22.65 -21.74
C GLU A 95 -8.77 -23.95 -21.10
N THR A 96 -8.87 -24.02 -19.77
CA THR A 96 -8.37 -25.14 -18.94
C THR A 96 -6.85 -25.35 -18.96
N GLN A 97 -6.09 -24.47 -19.62
CA GLN A 97 -4.63 -24.52 -19.60
C GLN A 97 -4.13 -24.27 -18.18
N ARG A 98 -3.35 -25.23 -17.66
CA ARG A 98 -2.76 -25.17 -16.33
C ARG A 98 -1.29 -24.86 -16.45
N VAL A 99 -0.80 -23.94 -15.61
CA VAL A 99 0.61 -23.59 -15.55
C VAL A 99 1.08 -23.42 -14.12
N ILE A 100 2.37 -23.62 -13.91
CA ILE A 100 3.13 -23.25 -12.74
C ILE A 100 4.03 -22.10 -13.16
N LEU A 101 3.89 -20.96 -12.49
CA LEU A 101 4.72 -19.79 -12.70
C LEU A 101 5.67 -19.66 -11.50
N ASN A 102 6.97 -19.77 -11.75
CA ASN A 102 8.02 -19.74 -10.74
C ASN A 102 8.72 -18.37 -10.74
N ILE A 103 8.57 -17.56 -9.70
CA ILE A 103 9.45 -16.40 -9.50
C ILE A 103 10.74 -16.88 -8.81
N VAL A 104 11.85 -16.90 -9.55
CA VAL A 104 13.07 -17.63 -9.14
C VAL A 104 14.18 -16.78 -8.53
N ASN A 105 14.07 -15.44 -8.58
CA ASN A 105 15.16 -14.53 -8.23
C ASN A 105 14.79 -13.49 -7.16
N PHE A 106 13.93 -13.84 -6.19
CA PHE A 106 13.62 -12.96 -5.06
C PHE A 106 14.87 -12.58 -4.27
N SER A 107 15.07 -11.28 -4.03
CA SER A 107 16.19 -10.79 -3.23
C SER A 107 15.95 -10.81 -1.71
N LYS A 108 14.72 -11.07 -1.26
CA LYS A 108 14.36 -11.16 0.15
C LYS A 108 14.34 -12.60 0.65
N THR A 109 15.07 -12.86 1.73
CA THR A 109 15.09 -14.19 2.36
C THR A 109 13.89 -14.43 3.26
N LYS A 110 13.43 -13.40 3.99
CA LYS A 110 12.21 -13.43 4.83
C LYS A 110 11.04 -12.78 4.09
N SER A 111 9.90 -13.47 4.06
CA SER A 111 8.67 -12.99 3.43
C SER A 111 7.45 -13.64 4.07
N LEU A 112 6.34 -12.91 4.13
CA LEU A 112 5.01 -13.41 4.52
C LEU A 112 4.47 -14.49 3.58
N TYR A 113 5.12 -14.78 2.45
CA TYR A 113 4.81 -15.97 1.64
C TYR A 113 4.94 -17.28 2.44
N ARG A 114 5.79 -17.31 3.49
CA ARG A 114 5.87 -18.44 4.42
C ARG A 114 4.65 -18.57 5.33
N GLU A 115 3.92 -17.47 5.51
CA GLU A 115 2.75 -17.34 6.38
C GLU A 115 1.43 -17.35 5.57
N GLY A 116 1.48 -17.76 4.29
CA GLY A 116 0.30 -17.88 3.43
C GLY A 116 -0.05 -16.64 2.61
N MET A 117 0.83 -15.61 2.55
CA MET A 117 0.67 -14.53 1.58
C MET A 117 0.60 -15.10 0.15
N SER A 118 -0.17 -14.45 -0.71
CA SER A 118 -0.28 -14.83 -2.12
C SER A 118 -0.27 -13.61 -3.04
N PRO A 119 0.18 -13.77 -4.30
CA PRO A 119 0.03 -12.76 -5.34
C PRO A 119 -1.43 -12.40 -5.58
N VAL A 120 -1.67 -11.28 -6.24
CA VAL A 120 -3.00 -10.88 -6.71
C VAL A 120 -3.12 -11.07 -8.22
N VAL A 121 -4.33 -11.42 -8.67
CA VAL A 121 -4.68 -11.59 -10.08
C VAL A 121 -5.96 -10.81 -10.40
N LYS A 122 -6.04 -10.30 -11.62
CA LYS A 122 -7.29 -9.87 -12.27
C LYS A 122 -7.27 -10.27 -13.73
N SER A 123 -8.40 -10.19 -14.42
CA SER A 123 -8.45 -10.35 -15.87
C SER A 123 -9.32 -9.28 -16.51
N THR A 124 -9.31 -9.19 -17.83
CA THR A 124 -10.17 -8.29 -18.61
C THR A 124 -11.66 -8.46 -18.28
N SER A 125 -12.15 -9.69 -18.18
CA SER A 125 -13.54 -9.95 -17.77
C SER A 125 -13.80 -9.83 -16.27
N ARG A 126 -12.75 -9.91 -15.43
CA ARG A 126 -12.82 -9.76 -13.97
C ARG A 126 -11.85 -8.68 -13.50
N PRO A 127 -12.21 -7.39 -13.63
CA PRO A 127 -11.28 -6.28 -13.44
C PRO A 127 -10.90 -6.02 -11.97
N LYS A 128 -11.58 -6.67 -11.01
CA LYS A 128 -11.29 -6.54 -9.58
C LYS A 128 -10.15 -7.48 -9.18
N TRP A 129 -9.15 -6.94 -8.50
CA TRP A 129 -8.04 -7.72 -7.96
C TRP A 129 -8.51 -8.72 -6.90
N GLN A 130 -8.01 -9.95 -7.01
CA GLN A 130 -8.25 -11.01 -6.05
C GLN A 130 -6.93 -11.68 -5.68
N ARG A 131 -6.77 -12.05 -4.41
CA ARG A 131 -5.61 -12.84 -3.97
C ARG A 131 -5.77 -14.27 -4.49
N LEU A 132 -4.68 -14.84 -4.98
CA LEU A 132 -4.65 -16.26 -5.32
C LEU A 132 -4.91 -17.11 -4.06
N PRO A 133 -5.59 -18.26 -4.17
CA PRO A 133 -5.74 -19.17 -3.05
C PRO A 133 -4.37 -19.58 -2.49
N ALA A 134 -4.14 -19.40 -1.19
CA ALA A 134 -2.84 -19.68 -0.56
C ALA A 134 -2.37 -21.13 -0.79
N LYS A 135 -3.30 -22.08 -0.87
CA LYS A 135 -3.02 -23.50 -1.18
C LYS A 135 -2.38 -23.74 -2.56
N ASN A 136 -2.46 -22.77 -3.48
CA ASN A 136 -1.88 -22.85 -4.81
C ASN A 136 -0.52 -22.12 -4.89
N VAL A 137 -0.02 -21.57 -3.77
CA VAL A 137 1.22 -20.79 -3.72
C VAL A 137 2.21 -21.49 -2.80
N TYR A 138 3.45 -21.62 -3.27
CA TYR A 138 4.53 -22.30 -2.57
C TYR A 138 5.72 -21.38 -2.49
N TYR A 139 6.38 -21.35 -1.32
CA TYR A 139 7.58 -20.53 -1.12
C TYR A 139 8.67 -21.34 -0.42
N TYR A 140 9.71 -21.68 -1.16
CA TYR A 140 10.72 -22.65 -0.73
C TYR A 140 12.11 -22.23 -1.21
N ARG A 141 13.14 -22.82 -0.59
CA ARG A 141 14.52 -22.60 -0.99
C ARG A 141 14.89 -23.64 -2.04
N CYS A 142 15.26 -23.20 -3.24
CA CYS A 142 15.60 -24.11 -4.35
C CYS A 142 17.12 -24.16 -4.55
N PRO A 143 17.78 -25.34 -4.40
CA PRO A 143 19.21 -25.49 -4.66
C PRO A 143 19.62 -25.09 -6.08
N ASP A 144 18.80 -25.43 -7.07
CA ASP A 144 19.08 -25.25 -8.49
C ASP A 144 19.08 -23.77 -8.92
N HIS A 145 18.37 -22.91 -8.19
CA HIS A 145 18.39 -21.46 -8.39
C HIS A 145 19.36 -20.75 -7.44
N ARG A 146 20.63 -21.18 -7.41
CA ARG A 146 21.68 -20.60 -6.56
C ARG A 146 21.31 -20.55 -5.06
N ARG A 147 20.50 -21.51 -4.59
CA ARG A 147 19.94 -21.54 -3.22
C ARG A 147 19.07 -20.32 -2.85
N ASN A 148 18.54 -19.62 -3.85
CA ASN A 148 17.57 -18.54 -3.67
C ASN A 148 16.20 -19.10 -3.22
N TYR A 149 15.35 -18.21 -2.72
CA TYR A 149 13.95 -18.53 -2.51
C TYR A 149 13.19 -18.40 -3.82
N VAL A 150 12.39 -19.42 -4.12
CA VAL A 150 11.47 -19.46 -5.25
C VAL A 150 10.05 -19.34 -4.71
N MET A 151 9.25 -18.49 -5.34
CA MET A 151 7.80 -18.48 -5.16
C MET A 151 7.14 -19.06 -6.40
N SER A 152 6.47 -20.20 -6.26
CA SER A 152 5.72 -20.84 -7.33
C SER A 152 4.23 -20.68 -7.09
N PHE A 153 3.46 -20.44 -8.14
CA PHE A 153 2.01 -20.50 -8.04
C PHE A 153 1.38 -21.23 -9.23
N ALA A 154 0.45 -22.13 -8.92
CA ALA A 154 -0.33 -22.86 -9.90
C ALA A 154 -1.56 -22.05 -10.31
N PHE A 155 -1.79 -21.93 -11.62
CA PHE A 155 -2.91 -21.20 -12.19
C PHE A 155 -3.57 -22.00 -13.31
N CYS A 156 -4.91 -21.92 -13.39
CA CYS A 156 -5.70 -22.51 -14.46
C CYS A 156 -6.42 -21.39 -15.18
N PHE A 157 -6.08 -21.17 -16.45
CA PHE A 157 -6.78 -20.23 -17.30
C PHE A 157 -8.16 -20.78 -17.65
N ASP A 158 -9.16 -19.91 -17.66
CA ASP A 158 -10.57 -20.28 -17.81
C ASP A 158 -11.29 -19.47 -18.90
N ARG A 159 -10.63 -18.48 -19.51
CA ARG A 159 -11.16 -17.68 -20.63
C ARG A 159 -10.05 -17.34 -21.62
N GLU A 160 -10.22 -17.77 -22.87
CA GLU A 160 -9.18 -17.64 -23.91
C GLU A 160 -8.96 -16.22 -24.41
N ASP A 161 -9.99 -15.38 -24.33
CA ASP A 161 -9.96 -13.99 -24.77
C ASP A 161 -9.53 -13.03 -23.65
N ASP A 162 -9.29 -13.57 -22.45
CA ASP A 162 -8.87 -12.76 -21.32
C ASP A 162 -7.36 -12.48 -21.32
N VAL A 163 -7.01 -11.26 -20.95
CA VAL A 163 -5.66 -10.92 -20.50
C VAL A 163 -5.63 -10.99 -18.98
N TYR A 164 -4.78 -11.84 -18.43
CA TYR A 164 -4.62 -12.01 -16.98
C TYR A 164 -3.46 -11.18 -16.49
N GLN A 165 -3.66 -10.36 -15.46
CA GLN A 165 -2.61 -9.57 -14.83
C GLN A 165 -2.29 -10.11 -13.45
N PHE A 166 -1.01 -10.38 -13.18
CA PHE A 166 -0.51 -10.85 -11.90
C PHE A 166 0.41 -9.81 -11.28
N ALA A 167 0.28 -9.57 -9.97
CA ALA A 167 1.15 -8.62 -9.26
C ALA A 167 1.49 -9.09 -7.84
N TYR A 168 2.60 -8.57 -7.31
CA TYR A 168 3.07 -8.84 -5.95
C TYR A 168 2.04 -8.43 -4.88
N CYS A 169 1.43 -7.26 -5.07
CA CYS A 169 0.31 -6.73 -4.28
C CYS A 169 -0.54 -5.82 -5.19
N TYR A 170 -1.64 -5.28 -4.69
CA TYR A 170 -2.53 -4.37 -5.44
C TYR A 170 -1.74 -3.19 -6.01
N PRO A 171 -1.61 -3.04 -7.35
CA PRO A 171 -0.90 -1.90 -7.92
C PRO A 171 -1.63 -0.58 -7.67
N TYR A 172 -0.87 0.44 -7.31
CA TYR A 172 -1.32 1.83 -7.23
C TYR A 172 -0.36 2.66 -8.08
N THR A 173 -0.77 2.98 -9.30
CA THR A 173 0.11 3.65 -10.27
C THR A 173 0.15 5.16 -10.06
N TYR A 174 1.14 5.83 -10.65
CA TYR A 174 1.24 7.29 -10.60
C TYR A 174 0.08 7.93 -11.37
N SER A 175 -0.30 7.40 -12.54
CA SER A 175 -1.47 7.89 -13.30
C SER A 175 -2.76 7.73 -12.51
N ARG A 176 -2.93 6.63 -11.75
CA ARG A 176 -4.08 6.45 -10.84
C ARG A 176 -4.11 7.55 -9.78
N LEU A 177 -2.95 7.89 -9.18
CA LEU A 177 -2.86 9.00 -8.22
C LEU A 177 -3.27 10.32 -8.87
N GLN A 178 -2.68 10.66 -10.03
CA GLN A 178 -2.97 11.92 -10.71
C GLN A 178 -4.46 12.06 -11.02
N HIS A 179 -5.09 11.03 -11.62
CA HIS A 179 -6.53 11.04 -11.89
C HIS A 179 -7.38 11.20 -10.61
N TYR A 180 -6.97 10.55 -9.51
CA TYR A 180 -7.64 10.72 -8.22
C TYR A 180 -7.54 12.17 -7.71
N LEU A 181 -6.35 12.76 -7.72
CA LEU A 181 -6.15 14.14 -7.28
C LEU A 181 -6.85 15.15 -8.20
N ASP A 182 -6.83 14.95 -9.52
CA ASP A 182 -7.58 15.75 -10.49
C ASP A 182 -9.09 15.69 -10.23
N SER A 183 -9.59 14.54 -9.78
CA SER A 183 -11.00 14.39 -9.41
C SER A 183 -11.36 15.15 -8.12
N LEU A 184 -10.43 15.24 -7.17
CA LEU A 184 -10.62 16.03 -5.95
C LEU A 184 -10.57 17.53 -6.23
N GLU A 185 -9.61 17.96 -7.04
CA GLU A 185 -9.43 19.37 -7.42
C GLU A 185 -10.66 19.90 -8.17
N ARG A 186 -11.25 19.10 -9.07
CA ARG A 186 -12.52 19.45 -9.76
C ARG A 186 -13.72 19.64 -8.84
N ARG A 187 -13.68 19.12 -7.59
CA ARG A 187 -14.74 19.37 -6.61
C ARG A 187 -14.69 20.78 -6.03
N ASN A 188 -13.62 21.53 -6.26
CA ASN A 188 -13.44 22.93 -5.85
C ASN A 188 -13.77 23.16 -4.36
N LEU A 189 -13.19 22.31 -3.50
CA LEU A 189 -13.37 22.40 -2.05
C LEU A 189 -12.49 23.53 -1.51
N ASP A 190 -13.09 24.50 -0.82
CA ASP A 190 -12.41 25.66 -0.23
C ASP A 190 -11.35 25.27 0.83
N TYR A 191 -11.49 24.10 1.44
CA TYR A 191 -10.57 23.55 2.43
C TYR A 191 -9.51 22.58 1.87
N LEU A 192 -9.36 22.47 0.55
CA LEU A 192 -8.34 21.64 -0.12
C LEU A 192 -7.56 22.48 -1.13
N GLN A 193 -6.25 22.53 -0.95
CA GLN A 193 -5.33 23.11 -1.93
C GLN A 193 -4.36 22.03 -2.41
N ARG A 194 -4.18 21.94 -3.73
CA ARG A 194 -3.23 21.02 -4.38
C ARG A 194 -2.13 21.82 -5.06
N GLU A 195 -0.89 21.60 -4.64
CA GLU A 195 0.28 22.35 -5.12
C GLU A 195 1.28 21.40 -5.78
N GLN A 196 2.12 21.92 -6.68
CA GLN A 196 3.30 21.19 -7.16
C GLN A 196 4.47 21.58 -6.26
N LEU A 197 4.85 20.68 -5.35
CA LEU A 197 5.97 20.91 -4.44
C LEU A 197 7.32 20.84 -5.17
N GLY A 198 7.39 20.05 -6.24
CA GLY A 198 8.59 19.91 -7.04
C GLY A 198 8.38 18.92 -8.19
N LEU A 199 9.49 18.56 -8.82
CA LEU A 199 9.52 17.59 -9.91
C LEU A 199 10.48 16.46 -9.55
N SER A 200 10.16 15.26 -10.02
CA SER A 200 11.09 14.14 -9.99
C SER A 200 12.17 14.27 -11.05
N VAL A 201 13.10 13.31 -11.10
CA VAL A 201 14.18 13.31 -12.08
C VAL A 201 13.62 13.21 -13.51
N GLN A 202 12.59 12.38 -13.73
CA GLN A 202 11.89 12.30 -15.01
C GLN A 202 10.76 13.35 -15.17
N GLN A 203 10.81 14.45 -14.43
CA GLN A 203 9.86 15.56 -14.54
C GLN A 203 8.40 15.17 -14.22
N ARG A 204 8.18 14.16 -13.36
CA ARG A 204 6.85 13.88 -12.81
C ARG A 204 6.57 14.83 -11.66
N ARG A 205 5.33 15.31 -11.59
CA ARG A 205 4.85 16.17 -10.51
C ARG A 205 4.95 15.48 -9.16
N LEU A 206 5.54 16.18 -8.19
CA LEU A 206 5.42 15.87 -6.78
C LEU A 206 4.29 16.73 -6.18
N ASP A 207 3.17 16.09 -5.88
CA ASP A 207 2.00 16.78 -5.32
C ASP A 207 2.14 17.00 -3.81
N LEU A 208 1.73 18.19 -3.37
CA LEU A 208 1.45 18.51 -1.97
C LEU A 208 -0.03 18.88 -1.84
N LEU A 209 -0.72 18.24 -0.91
CA LEU A 209 -2.08 18.60 -0.52
C LEU A 209 -2.04 19.35 0.80
N THR A 210 -2.70 20.50 0.86
CA THR A 210 -3.01 21.21 2.09
C THR A 210 -4.50 21.04 2.37
N ILE A 211 -4.86 20.39 3.48
CA ILE A 211 -6.25 20.19 3.90
C ILE A 211 -6.48 20.85 5.25
N THR A 212 -7.25 21.93 5.25
CA THR A 212 -7.61 22.70 6.45
C THR A 212 -8.74 23.66 6.09
N SER A 213 -9.60 24.00 7.05
CA SER A 213 -10.63 25.03 6.84
C SER A 213 -9.92 26.36 6.50
N PRO A 214 -10.42 27.14 5.53
CA PRO A 214 -9.89 28.47 5.23
C PRO A 214 -9.68 29.26 6.51
N ASP A 215 -8.57 29.98 6.58
CA ASP A 215 -8.13 30.61 7.81
C ASP A 215 -9.24 31.53 8.38
N PRO A 216 -9.79 31.23 9.57
CA PRO A 216 -10.64 32.17 10.25
C PRO A 216 -9.87 33.41 10.71
N ALA A 217 -8.60 33.64 10.39
CA ALA A 217 -7.90 34.91 10.67
C ALA A 217 -8.61 36.15 10.08
N LEU A 218 -9.50 36.00 9.10
CA LEU A 218 -10.42 37.08 8.68
C LEU A 218 -11.62 37.30 9.64
N GLN A 219 -11.83 36.43 10.62
CA GLN A 219 -12.97 36.41 11.55
C GLN A 219 -12.61 36.25 13.05
N ASN A 220 -11.48 35.62 13.43
CA ASN A 220 -11.06 35.44 14.83
C ASN A 220 -9.56 35.07 14.96
N PRO A 221 -8.67 36.03 15.27
CA PRO A 221 -7.20 35.84 15.42
C PRO A 221 -6.75 34.93 16.57
N LYS A 222 -7.68 34.26 17.28
CA LYS A 222 -7.42 33.47 18.49
C LYS A 222 -7.48 31.95 18.29
N LYS A 223 -7.75 31.45 17.08
CA LYS A 223 -7.88 30.01 16.83
C LYS A 223 -6.52 29.43 16.43
N GLU A 224 -5.74 29.02 17.43
CA GLU A 224 -4.47 28.31 17.22
C GLU A 224 -4.74 27.01 16.43
N LYS A 225 -3.91 26.71 15.44
CA LYS A 225 -3.95 25.44 14.70
C LYS A 225 -2.71 24.62 15.02
N LYS A 226 -2.75 23.31 14.74
CA LYS A 226 -1.57 22.43 14.75
C LYS A 226 -1.28 21.92 13.35
N LEU A 227 -0.02 21.62 13.08
CA LEU A 227 0.41 21.16 11.77
C LEU A 227 0.81 19.67 11.79
N VAL A 228 0.28 18.92 10.83
CA VAL A 228 0.57 17.51 10.62
C VAL A 228 1.09 17.31 9.20
N VAL A 229 2.29 16.73 9.07
CA VAL A 229 2.86 16.32 7.80
C VAL A 229 2.75 14.80 7.63
N LEU A 230 2.17 14.37 6.53
CA LEU A 230 2.14 12.96 6.11
C LEU A 230 2.85 12.79 4.77
N THR A 231 3.75 11.83 4.70
CA THR A 231 4.35 11.40 3.44
C THR A 231 4.05 9.92 3.22
N ALA A 232 3.96 9.52 1.96
CA ALA A 232 3.80 8.11 1.63
C ALA A 232 4.68 7.76 0.45
N ARG A 233 4.92 6.45 0.33
CA ARG A 233 5.35 5.83 -0.92
C ARG A 233 6.75 6.26 -1.37
N VAL A 234 7.65 6.43 -0.41
CA VAL A 234 9.09 6.65 -0.67
C VAL A 234 9.77 5.42 -1.28
N HIS A 235 9.39 4.21 -0.84
CA HIS A 235 9.75 2.97 -1.53
C HIS A 235 8.67 2.63 -2.57
N PRO A 236 9.00 2.41 -3.85
CA PRO A 236 8.03 2.23 -4.93
C PRO A 236 7.33 0.88 -5.08
N GLY A 237 7.62 -0.15 -4.28
CA GLY A 237 6.93 -1.45 -4.32
C GLY A 237 5.92 -1.70 -3.18
N GLU A 238 6.07 -0.97 -2.07
CA GLU A 238 5.12 -0.75 -0.96
C GLU A 238 3.76 -0.06 -1.31
N SER A 239 3.03 -0.58 -2.31
CA SER A 239 1.76 0.02 -2.77
C SER A 239 0.66 0.14 -1.70
N PRO A 240 0.59 -0.72 -0.66
CA PRO A 240 -0.35 -0.51 0.45
C PRO A 240 -0.30 0.89 1.07
N ALA A 241 0.88 1.53 1.12
CA ALA A 241 1.03 2.87 1.66
C ALA A 241 0.20 3.92 0.89
N SER A 242 0.06 3.78 -0.43
CA SER A 242 -0.76 4.68 -1.25
C SER A 242 -2.25 4.54 -0.94
N PHE A 243 -2.73 3.32 -0.66
CA PHE A 243 -4.13 3.10 -0.25
C PHE A 243 -4.41 3.65 1.15
N VAL A 244 -3.49 3.46 2.11
CA VAL A 244 -3.60 4.07 3.44
C VAL A 244 -3.62 5.59 3.32
N CYS A 245 -2.72 6.19 2.53
CA CYS A 245 -2.68 7.63 2.30
C CYS A 245 -3.97 8.14 1.63
N GLN A 246 -4.49 7.44 0.63
CA GLN A 246 -5.78 7.78 0.02
C GLN A 246 -6.92 7.74 1.05
N GLY A 247 -6.93 6.73 1.93
CA GLY A 247 -7.92 6.65 3.01
C GLY A 247 -7.88 7.83 3.98
N VAL A 248 -6.68 8.34 4.30
CA VAL A 248 -6.50 9.56 5.08
C VAL A 248 -7.10 10.76 4.35
N ILE A 249 -6.74 10.94 3.07
CA ILE A 249 -7.23 12.06 2.24
C ILE A 249 -8.76 12.01 2.12
N ASP A 250 -9.33 10.86 1.76
CA ASP A 250 -10.77 10.66 1.59
C ASP A 250 -11.55 11.03 2.85
N PHE A 251 -11.05 10.66 4.04
CA PHE A 251 -11.68 11.06 5.30
C PHE A 251 -11.60 12.57 5.50
N LEU A 252 -10.40 13.15 5.37
CA LEU A 252 -10.15 14.56 5.63
C LEU A 252 -10.89 15.48 4.66
N VAL A 253 -11.20 15.06 3.43
CA VAL A 253 -11.99 15.86 2.48
C VAL A 253 -13.50 15.59 2.54
N SER A 254 -13.93 14.63 3.36
CA SER A 254 -15.34 14.27 3.51
C SER A 254 -16.14 15.31 4.32
N GLN A 255 -17.46 15.18 4.28
CA GLN A 255 -18.39 15.96 5.12
C GLN A 255 -18.63 15.33 6.50
N HIS A 256 -17.78 14.37 6.90
CA HIS A 256 -17.90 13.78 8.23
C HIS A 256 -17.65 14.85 9.31
N PRO A 257 -18.49 14.97 10.37
CA PRO A 257 -18.33 16.01 11.40
C PRO A 257 -16.94 16.02 12.06
N VAL A 258 -16.36 14.84 12.31
CA VAL A 258 -14.97 14.74 12.79
C VAL A 258 -13.97 15.36 11.83
N ALA A 259 -14.14 15.15 10.52
CA ALA A 259 -13.22 15.70 9.53
C ALA A 259 -13.35 17.24 9.47
N GLN A 260 -14.56 17.79 9.56
CA GLN A 260 -14.78 19.24 9.67
C GLN A 260 -14.11 19.81 10.92
N LEU A 261 -14.31 19.20 12.08
CA LEU A 261 -13.71 19.64 13.34
C LEU A 261 -12.17 19.57 13.32
N LEU A 262 -11.61 18.55 12.67
CA LEU A 262 -10.16 18.45 12.46
C LEU A 262 -9.66 19.56 11.54
N ARG A 263 -10.32 19.80 10.40
CA ARG A 263 -9.93 20.87 9.46
C ARG A 263 -9.94 22.26 10.12
N ASP A 264 -10.80 22.46 11.11
CA ASP A 264 -10.90 23.70 11.87
C ASP A 264 -9.72 23.98 12.82
N HIS A 265 -9.00 22.94 13.25
CA HIS A 265 -7.95 23.02 14.27
C HIS A 265 -6.59 22.51 13.77
N VAL A 266 -6.55 21.84 12.62
CA VAL A 266 -5.37 21.16 12.12
C VAL A 266 -5.15 21.51 10.65
N ILE A 267 -3.88 21.73 10.31
CA ILE A 267 -3.39 21.88 8.94
C ILE A 267 -2.71 20.57 8.55
N PHE A 268 -3.30 19.83 7.62
CA PHE A 268 -2.69 18.62 7.09
C PHE A 268 -1.92 18.95 5.81
N LYS A 269 -0.62 18.67 5.80
CA LYS A 269 0.27 18.73 4.63
C LYS A 269 0.58 17.30 4.19
N ILE A 270 0.08 16.87 3.04
CA ILE A 270 0.17 15.47 2.60
C ILE A 270 0.92 15.38 1.28
N VAL A 271 1.97 14.56 1.23
CA VAL A 271 2.70 14.17 0.01
C VAL A 271 2.35 12.72 -0.32
N PRO A 272 1.39 12.46 -1.22
CA PRO A 272 0.84 11.11 -1.40
C PRO A 272 1.80 10.13 -2.08
N MET A 273 2.79 10.64 -2.81
CA MET A 273 3.78 9.81 -3.51
C MET A 273 5.14 10.49 -3.62
N LEU A 274 6.07 10.12 -2.73
CA LEU A 274 7.41 10.71 -2.68
C LEU A 274 8.33 10.24 -3.83
N ASN A 275 8.08 9.04 -4.39
CA ASN A 275 8.92 8.44 -5.43
C ASN A 275 8.13 8.08 -6.70
N PRO A 276 7.60 9.07 -7.44
CA PRO A 276 6.77 8.82 -8.62
C PRO A 276 7.52 8.10 -9.75
N ASP A 277 8.82 8.39 -9.95
CA ASP A 277 9.63 7.74 -10.99
C ASP A 277 9.81 6.25 -10.73
N GLY A 278 10.20 5.88 -9.51
CA GLY A 278 10.34 4.48 -9.16
C GLY A 278 9.02 3.72 -9.26
N VAL A 279 7.87 4.37 -8.95
CA VAL A 279 6.54 3.75 -9.08
C VAL A 279 6.21 3.51 -10.54
N TYR A 280 6.44 4.50 -11.40
CA TYR A 280 6.18 4.38 -12.83
C TYR A 280 7.01 3.26 -13.47
N LEU A 281 8.28 3.12 -13.07
CA LEU A 281 9.19 2.10 -13.59
C LEU A 281 8.93 0.69 -13.06
N GLY A 282 8.13 0.54 -12.01
CA GLY A 282 7.94 -0.76 -11.34
C GLY A 282 9.14 -1.19 -10.51
N ASN A 283 9.85 -0.24 -9.90
CA ASN A 283 10.86 -0.55 -8.87
C ASN A 283 10.19 -1.01 -7.57
N TYR A 284 10.95 -1.67 -6.68
CA TYR A 284 10.51 -2.04 -5.34
C TYR A 284 10.94 -1.03 -4.27
N ARG A 285 12.18 -0.56 -4.30
CA ARG A 285 12.80 0.20 -3.21
C ARG A 285 13.41 1.52 -3.65
N CYS A 286 14.05 1.54 -4.82
CA CYS A 286 14.89 2.64 -5.23
C CYS A 286 14.20 3.65 -6.14
N SER A 287 14.70 4.89 -6.14
CA SER A 287 14.42 5.90 -7.17
C SER A 287 14.94 5.48 -8.55
N LEU A 288 14.68 6.30 -9.57
CA LEU A 288 15.26 6.12 -10.92
C LEU A 288 16.78 5.92 -10.87
N MET A 289 17.47 6.70 -10.05
CA MET A 289 18.93 6.72 -9.94
C MET A 289 19.49 5.59 -9.06
N GLY A 290 18.65 4.62 -8.64
CA GLY A 290 19.09 3.46 -7.87
C GLY A 290 19.25 3.70 -6.36
N PHE A 291 18.87 4.88 -5.85
CA PHE A 291 18.99 5.24 -4.44
C PHE A 291 17.76 4.88 -3.63
N ASP A 292 17.99 4.34 -2.42
CA ASP A 292 16.97 4.24 -1.37
C ASP A 292 16.77 5.63 -0.76
N LEU A 293 15.71 6.33 -1.16
CA LEU A 293 15.44 7.70 -0.70
C LEU A 293 15.30 7.77 0.84
N ASN A 294 14.80 6.72 1.50
CA ASN A 294 14.68 6.69 2.96
C ASN A 294 16.03 6.34 3.66
N ARG A 295 17.16 6.59 2.99
CA ARG A 295 18.52 6.61 3.56
C ARG A 295 19.26 7.93 3.33
N HIS A 296 18.64 8.89 2.65
CA HIS A 296 19.28 10.12 2.17
C HIS A 296 18.68 11.39 2.78
N TRP A 297 17.99 11.30 3.91
CA TRP A 297 17.40 12.47 4.57
C TRP A 297 18.44 13.46 5.12
N GLN A 298 19.63 12.98 5.47
CA GLN A 298 20.70 13.82 6.02
C GLN A 298 21.20 14.83 4.99
N GLU A 299 21.53 14.38 3.78
CA GLU A 299 22.05 15.23 2.69
C GLU A 299 21.42 14.82 1.35
N PRO A 300 20.14 15.16 1.10
CA PRO A 300 19.53 14.90 -0.20
C PRO A 300 20.16 15.81 -1.26
N SER A 301 20.48 15.24 -2.42
CA SER A 301 20.97 15.99 -3.58
C SER A 301 19.79 16.58 -4.35
N LEU A 302 19.90 17.85 -4.74
CA LEU A 302 18.95 18.55 -5.61
C LEU A 302 18.73 17.84 -6.95
N TRP A 303 19.75 17.14 -7.47
CA TRP A 303 19.70 16.48 -8.77
C TRP A 303 19.34 14.99 -8.66
N ALA A 304 19.92 14.26 -7.69
CA ALA A 304 19.68 12.82 -7.56
C ALA A 304 18.39 12.51 -6.76
N HIS A 305 18.03 13.38 -5.81
CA HIS A 305 16.92 13.20 -4.88
C HIS A 305 15.97 14.42 -4.85
N PRO A 306 15.55 14.99 -6.00
CA PRO A 306 14.84 16.26 -6.03
C PRO A 306 13.54 16.24 -5.22
N THR A 307 12.81 15.11 -5.24
CA THR A 307 11.57 14.98 -4.47
C THR A 307 11.82 14.97 -2.97
N LEU A 308 12.83 14.23 -2.51
CA LEU A 308 13.22 14.18 -1.10
C LEU A 308 13.76 15.53 -0.62
N TYR A 309 14.55 16.21 -1.45
CA TYR A 309 15.04 17.55 -1.16
C TYR A 309 13.88 18.53 -0.96
N ALA A 310 12.91 18.57 -1.89
CA ALA A 310 11.77 19.47 -1.81
C ALA A 310 10.92 19.23 -0.54
N VAL A 311 10.64 17.97 -0.20
CA VAL A 311 9.93 17.61 1.04
C VAL A 311 10.72 18.02 2.28
N LYS A 312 12.04 17.80 2.30
CA LYS A 312 12.89 18.23 3.41
C LYS A 312 12.84 19.75 3.61
N GLN A 313 12.98 20.53 2.53
CA GLN A 313 12.91 21.99 2.61
C GLN A 313 11.55 22.47 3.13
N LEU A 314 10.46 21.87 2.62
CA LEU A 314 9.11 22.14 3.13
C LEU A 314 9.02 21.89 4.63
N ILE A 315 9.48 20.74 5.13
CA ILE A 315 9.40 20.39 6.55
C ILE A 315 10.24 21.35 7.40
N VAL A 316 11.45 21.71 6.97
CA VAL A 316 12.31 22.67 7.67
C VAL A 316 11.67 24.06 7.73
N GLN A 317 11.05 24.51 6.64
CA GLN A 317 10.31 25.76 6.62
C GLN A 317 9.12 25.72 7.58
N LEU A 318 8.35 24.63 7.55
CA LEU A 318 7.19 24.43 8.41
C LEU A 318 7.55 24.31 9.90
N SER A 319 8.73 23.79 10.24
CA SER A 319 9.19 23.73 11.63
C SER A 319 9.56 25.09 12.22
N GLN A 320 9.73 26.11 11.37
CA GLN A 320 9.97 27.48 11.79
C GLN A 320 8.67 28.31 11.83
N ASP A 321 7.55 27.72 11.40
CA ASP A 321 6.25 28.37 11.41
C ASP A 321 5.71 28.48 12.85
N PRO A 322 5.17 29.64 13.28
CA PRO A 322 4.57 29.80 14.61
C PRO A 322 3.45 28.82 14.95
N VAL A 323 2.77 28.22 13.95
CA VAL A 323 1.73 27.19 14.15
C VAL A 323 2.31 25.94 14.83
N GLY A 324 3.60 25.64 14.61
CA GLY A 324 4.30 24.48 15.17
C GLY A 324 3.97 23.17 14.45
N LEU A 325 5.02 22.49 13.94
CA LEU A 325 4.92 21.15 13.36
C LEU A 325 4.85 20.10 14.47
N GLU A 326 3.70 19.43 14.64
CA GLU A 326 3.55 18.48 15.75
C GLU A 326 3.76 17.03 15.31
N PHE A 327 3.38 16.68 14.08
CA PHE A 327 3.53 15.31 13.58
C PHE A 327 4.20 15.27 12.22
N TYR A 328 5.15 14.34 12.09
CA TYR A 328 5.61 13.81 10.82
C TYR A 328 5.35 12.30 10.78
N ILE A 329 4.56 11.83 9.80
CA ILE A 329 4.26 10.41 9.62
C ILE A 329 4.66 9.98 8.21
N ASP A 330 5.57 9.01 8.12
CA ASP A 330 6.04 8.39 6.87
C ASP A 330 5.38 7.01 6.70
N VAL A 331 4.50 6.85 5.71
CA VAL A 331 3.69 5.64 5.50
C VAL A 331 4.40 4.67 4.54
N HIS A 332 4.54 3.43 5.02
CA HIS A 332 5.31 2.34 4.44
C HIS A 332 4.53 1.02 4.42
N ALA A 333 5.09 -0.01 3.78
CA ALA A 333 4.55 -1.36 3.84
C ALA A 333 5.59 -2.42 4.22
N HIS A 334 5.18 -3.38 5.04
CA HIS A 334 6.07 -4.35 5.66
C HIS A 334 5.86 -5.76 5.10
N SER A 335 6.95 -6.40 4.66
CA SER A 335 6.90 -7.69 3.95
C SER A 335 7.04 -8.92 4.86
N THR A 336 7.26 -8.73 6.17
CA THR A 336 7.53 -9.84 7.10
C THR A 336 6.67 -9.85 8.36
N MET A 337 5.88 -8.80 8.61
CA MET A 337 5.02 -8.72 9.81
C MET A 337 3.60 -8.44 9.38
N MET A 338 2.65 -9.03 10.11
CA MET A 338 1.22 -8.76 9.97
C MET A 338 0.84 -7.47 10.71
N ASN A 339 -0.39 -7.01 10.47
CA ASN A 339 -0.99 -5.79 11.05
C ASN A 339 -0.34 -4.48 10.54
N GLY A 340 -0.95 -3.36 10.88
CA GLY A 340 -0.30 -2.05 10.89
C GLY A 340 0.38 -1.80 12.23
N PHE A 341 1.49 -1.07 12.25
CA PHE A 341 2.21 -0.71 13.47
C PHE A 341 3.11 0.51 13.22
N MET A 342 3.64 1.11 14.28
CA MET A 342 4.51 2.27 14.14
C MET A 342 5.93 2.03 14.65
N TYR A 343 6.89 2.71 14.03
CA TYR A 343 8.19 2.93 14.61
C TYR A 343 8.31 4.40 15.05
N GLY A 344 8.73 4.63 16.29
CA GLY A 344 9.02 5.96 16.83
C GLY A 344 10.48 6.08 17.30
N ASN A 345 10.84 7.22 17.89
CA ASN A 345 12.22 7.49 18.34
C ASN A 345 12.40 7.16 19.82
N VAL A 346 13.65 6.98 20.23
CA VAL A 346 13.99 6.89 21.66
C VAL A 346 14.35 8.29 22.13
N PHE A 347 13.71 8.74 23.19
CA PHE A 347 13.99 10.00 23.86
C PHE A 347 14.46 9.72 25.30
N GLU A 348 15.30 10.60 25.84
CA GLU A 348 15.81 10.49 27.21
C GLU A 348 14.78 11.02 28.22
N GLU A 349 14.02 12.04 27.83
CA GLU A 349 12.97 12.63 28.66
C GLU A 349 11.74 11.72 28.76
N GLU A 350 11.43 11.28 29.97
CA GLU A 350 10.32 10.37 30.24
C GLU A 350 8.97 10.95 29.79
N GLU A 351 8.74 12.25 30.00
CA GLU A 351 7.50 12.91 29.58
C GLU A 351 7.33 12.83 28.05
N ARG A 352 8.38 13.09 27.28
CA ARG A 352 8.36 12.98 25.81
C ARG A 352 8.12 11.54 25.36
N VAL A 353 8.68 10.56 26.07
CA VAL A 353 8.44 9.12 25.82
C VAL A 353 6.96 8.77 26.04
N GLN A 354 6.35 9.28 27.12
CA GLN A 354 4.94 9.04 27.40
C GLN A 354 4.05 9.71 26.34
N ARG A 355 4.32 10.98 25.98
CA ARG A 355 3.54 11.71 24.97
C ARG A 355 3.59 11.06 23.58
N GLN A 356 4.76 10.55 23.14
CA GLN A 356 4.83 9.85 21.85
C GLN A 356 4.06 8.52 21.83
N ALA A 357 3.85 7.89 22.99
CA ALA A 357 3.12 6.62 23.04
C ALA A 357 1.60 6.79 22.92
N VAL A 358 1.08 8.02 23.15
CA VAL A 358 -0.36 8.32 23.15
C VAL A 358 -0.99 8.05 21.79
N PHE A 359 -0.46 8.61 20.70
CA PHE A 359 -1.07 8.46 19.37
C PHE A 359 -1.14 7.00 18.90
N PRO A 360 -0.06 6.18 18.95
CA PRO A 360 -0.14 4.77 18.59
C PRO A 360 -1.10 3.98 19.51
N ARG A 361 -1.21 4.33 20.79
CA ARG A 361 -2.16 3.69 21.71
C ARG A 361 -3.60 3.98 21.31
N LEU A 362 -3.93 5.23 21.02
CA LEU A 362 -5.26 5.63 20.55
C LEU A 362 -5.60 4.97 19.20
N LEU A 363 -4.63 4.91 18.28
CA LEU A 363 -4.82 4.24 16.99
C LEU A 363 -5.12 2.74 17.17
N CYS A 364 -4.46 2.07 18.12
CA CYS A 364 -4.76 0.67 18.44
C CYS A 364 -6.20 0.45 18.92
N ASN A 365 -6.79 1.43 19.61
CA ASN A 365 -8.19 1.37 20.04
C ASN A 365 -9.16 1.61 18.87
N ASN A 366 -8.75 2.46 17.91
CA ASN A 366 -9.57 2.85 16.77
C ASN A 366 -9.47 1.90 15.56
N ALA A 367 -8.39 1.13 15.46
CA ALA A 367 -8.08 0.28 14.32
C ALA A 367 -7.76 -1.15 14.77
N ALA A 368 -8.70 -2.07 14.55
CA ALA A 368 -8.54 -3.50 14.88
C ALA A 368 -7.41 -4.19 14.10
N ASP A 369 -6.97 -3.59 13.01
CA ASP A 369 -5.87 -4.03 12.17
C ASP A 369 -4.52 -3.39 12.54
N PHE A 370 -4.49 -2.50 13.55
CA PHE A 370 -3.28 -1.91 14.11
C PHE A 370 -2.81 -2.67 15.37
N SER A 371 -1.50 -2.82 15.54
CA SER A 371 -0.87 -3.54 16.64
C SER A 371 0.05 -2.62 17.44
N PHE A 372 -0.37 -2.29 18.66
CA PHE A 372 0.49 -1.59 19.60
C PHE A 372 1.65 -2.47 20.10
N SER A 373 1.45 -3.79 20.21
CA SER A 373 2.52 -4.73 20.61
C SER A 373 3.67 -4.79 19.61
N ASN A 374 3.38 -4.60 18.32
CA ASN A 374 4.40 -4.52 17.26
C ASN A 374 4.97 -3.11 17.11
N THR A 375 4.37 -2.10 17.76
CA THR A 375 4.88 -0.73 17.74
C THR A 375 6.14 -0.65 18.59
N SER A 376 7.20 -0.05 18.04
CA SER A 376 8.52 -0.05 18.67
C SER A 376 9.21 1.31 18.58
N PHE A 377 9.82 1.71 19.68
CA PHE A 377 10.65 2.91 19.78
C PHE A 377 12.11 2.46 19.84
N ASN A 378 12.93 2.85 18.86
CA ASN A 378 14.29 2.33 18.74
C ASN A 378 15.31 3.34 18.20
N ARG A 379 16.58 3.10 18.56
CA ARG A 379 17.75 3.87 18.12
C ARG A 379 18.65 3.12 17.13
N ASP A 380 18.10 2.20 16.33
CA ASP A 380 18.86 1.41 15.34
C ASP A 380 19.74 2.31 14.43
N MET A 381 21.04 2.01 14.39
CA MET A 381 22.03 2.77 13.63
C MET A 381 21.80 2.67 12.11
N VAL A 382 21.34 1.52 11.63
CA VAL A 382 21.06 1.30 10.18
C VAL A 382 19.87 2.14 9.71
N LYS A 383 19.09 2.67 10.65
CA LYS A 383 17.94 3.55 10.40
C LYS A 383 18.25 5.02 10.62
N ALA A 384 19.48 5.41 10.93
CA ALA A 384 19.83 6.82 11.20
C ALA A 384 19.48 7.76 10.02
N GLY A 385 19.64 7.28 8.78
CA GLY A 385 19.31 8.05 7.57
C GLY A 385 17.84 8.05 7.14
N THR A 386 16.92 7.48 7.94
CA THR A 386 15.47 7.49 7.62
C THR A 386 14.82 8.81 8.03
N GLY A 387 13.70 9.16 7.40
CA GLY A 387 12.98 10.42 7.67
C GLY A 387 12.60 10.56 9.13
N ARG A 388 11.98 9.51 9.70
CA ARG A 388 11.66 9.42 11.13
C ARG A 388 12.83 9.79 12.05
N ARG A 389 14.03 9.27 11.74
CA ARG A 389 15.21 9.40 12.61
C ARG A 389 15.93 10.72 12.42
N PHE A 390 16.09 11.15 11.18
CA PHE A 390 16.70 12.43 10.86
C PHE A 390 15.84 13.59 11.39
N LEU A 391 14.54 13.61 11.05
CA LEU A 391 13.63 14.67 11.48
C LEU A 391 13.41 14.65 12.99
N GLY A 392 13.35 13.48 13.61
CA GLY A 392 13.21 13.39 15.06
C GLY A 392 14.38 13.94 15.89
N GLY A 393 15.55 14.14 15.27
CA GLY A 393 16.68 14.84 15.88
C GLY A 393 16.84 16.29 15.40
N LEU A 394 16.10 16.70 14.37
CA LEU A 394 16.15 18.06 13.81
C LEU A 394 15.03 18.94 14.32
N LEU A 395 13.83 18.37 14.45
CA LEU A 395 12.63 19.05 14.90
C LEU A 395 12.63 19.22 16.43
N ASP A 396 11.81 20.15 16.90
CA ASP A 396 11.71 20.47 18.33
C ASP A 396 11.14 19.32 19.17
N ASP A 397 11.15 19.50 20.49
CA ASP A 397 10.71 18.48 21.45
C ASP A 397 9.19 18.27 21.50
N THR A 398 8.44 19.12 20.78
CA THR A 398 6.99 19.00 20.61
C THR A 398 6.61 18.21 19.36
N SER A 399 7.58 17.97 18.46
CA SER A 399 7.41 17.24 17.22
C SER A 399 7.59 15.73 17.39
N TYR A 400 6.63 14.95 16.92
CA TYR A 400 6.66 13.49 16.92
C TYR A 400 6.81 12.93 15.49
N CYS A 401 7.87 12.15 15.29
CA CYS A 401 8.18 11.52 14.01
C CYS A 401 7.92 10.02 14.06
N TYR A 402 7.06 9.52 13.18
CA TYR A 402 6.73 8.10 13.06
C TYR A 402 6.98 7.55 11.65
N THR A 403 7.34 6.27 11.60
CA THR A 403 7.14 5.45 10.40
C THR A 403 5.91 4.58 10.65
N LEU A 404 4.85 4.74 9.86
CA LEU A 404 3.68 3.87 9.89
C LEU A 404 3.87 2.74 8.88
N GLU A 405 4.00 1.52 9.37
CA GLU A 405 4.12 0.32 8.55
C GLU A 405 2.77 -0.39 8.44
N VAL A 406 2.43 -0.88 7.25
CA VAL A 406 1.28 -1.78 7.05
C VAL A 406 1.69 -3.07 6.32
N SER A 407 1.23 -4.22 6.80
CA SER A 407 1.51 -5.53 6.18
C SER A 407 1.08 -5.61 4.70
N PHE A 408 1.91 -6.23 3.85
CA PHE A 408 1.52 -6.59 2.48
C PHE A 408 0.45 -7.69 2.37
N TYR A 409 0.22 -8.43 3.45
CA TYR A 409 -0.62 -9.62 3.43
C TYR A 409 -1.90 -9.44 4.25
N SER A 410 -1.76 -9.46 5.58
CA SER A 410 -2.89 -9.64 6.49
C SER A 410 -2.66 -8.93 7.83
N TYR A 411 -3.74 -8.85 8.59
CA TYR A 411 -3.73 -8.47 10.00
C TYR A 411 -4.42 -9.54 10.86
N MET A 412 -4.01 -9.63 12.12
CA MET A 412 -4.67 -10.40 13.15
C MET A 412 -5.58 -9.47 13.94
N ALA A 413 -6.88 -9.66 13.85
CA ALA A 413 -7.83 -8.95 14.71
C ALA A 413 -7.69 -9.44 16.16
N ALA A 414 -7.96 -8.56 17.13
CA ALA A 414 -7.93 -8.93 18.54
C ALA A 414 -8.86 -10.13 18.81
N GLY A 415 -8.31 -11.20 19.42
CA GLY A 415 -9.04 -12.43 19.72
C GLY A 415 -9.27 -13.37 18.52
N SER A 416 -8.85 -13.01 17.30
CA SER A 416 -8.91 -13.90 16.14
C SER A 416 -7.73 -14.88 16.12
N THR A 417 -8.00 -16.11 15.72
CA THR A 417 -6.97 -17.14 15.46
C THR A 417 -6.56 -17.20 13.99
N ALA A 418 -7.30 -16.53 13.09
CA ALA A 418 -7.05 -16.54 11.66
C ALA A 418 -6.67 -15.14 11.14
N PRO A 419 -5.67 -15.04 10.26
CA PRO A 419 -5.30 -13.78 9.63
C PRO A 419 -6.37 -13.35 8.63
N VAL A 420 -6.70 -12.06 8.63
CA VAL A 420 -7.60 -11.46 7.64
C VAL A 420 -6.73 -10.77 6.57
N PRO A 421 -6.74 -11.24 5.31
CA PRO A 421 -5.98 -10.59 4.25
C PRO A 421 -6.48 -9.18 4.00
N TYR A 422 -5.55 -8.24 3.84
CA TYR A 422 -5.89 -6.90 3.40
C TYR A 422 -6.41 -6.90 1.95
N THR A 423 -7.39 -6.04 1.72
CA THR A 423 -7.92 -5.62 0.42
C THR A 423 -7.58 -4.14 0.20
N GLU A 424 -7.82 -3.62 -1.01
CA GLU A 424 -7.71 -2.18 -1.28
C GLU A 424 -8.55 -1.36 -0.27
N ASP A 425 -9.78 -1.79 0.02
CA ASP A 425 -10.70 -1.10 0.92
C ASP A 425 -10.28 -1.13 2.39
N THR A 426 -9.69 -2.24 2.85
CA THR A 426 -9.24 -2.34 4.25
C THR A 426 -7.95 -1.55 4.48
N TYR A 427 -7.06 -1.44 3.49
CA TYR A 427 -5.95 -0.48 3.56
C TYR A 427 -6.45 0.97 3.66
N MET A 428 -7.44 1.35 2.84
CA MET A 428 -8.06 2.67 2.96
C MET A 428 -8.76 2.86 4.31
N LYS A 429 -9.35 1.80 4.89
CA LYS A 429 -9.97 1.86 6.23
C LYS A 429 -8.94 2.19 7.31
N LEU A 430 -7.77 1.58 7.29
CA LEU A 430 -6.68 1.94 8.20
C LEU A 430 -6.33 3.43 8.07
N GLY A 431 -6.22 3.95 6.85
CA GLY A 431 -6.00 5.37 6.59
C GLY A 431 -7.08 6.28 7.21
N ARG A 432 -8.36 5.94 7.05
CA ARG A 432 -9.46 6.67 7.70
C ARG A 432 -9.34 6.65 9.23
N ASN A 433 -8.96 5.51 9.80
CA ASN A 433 -8.76 5.38 11.24
C ASN A 433 -7.58 6.21 11.75
N VAL A 434 -6.47 6.27 11.00
CA VAL A 434 -5.34 7.17 11.30
C VAL A 434 -5.82 8.62 11.37
N ALA A 435 -6.54 9.08 10.34
CA ALA A 435 -7.05 10.46 10.29
C ALA A 435 -8.01 10.76 11.45
N ARG A 436 -8.94 9.83 11.76
CA ARG A 436 -9.89 9.97 12.88
C ARG A 436 -9.20 10.04 14.24
N THR A 437 -8.10 9.30 14.42
CA THR A 437 -7.37 9.22 15.69
C THR A 437 -6.78 10.57 16.12
N PHE A 438 -6.49 11.48 15.19
CA PHE A 438 -6.07 12.84 15.54
C PHE A 438 -7.11 13.56 16.41
N LEU A 439 -8.41 13.34 16.21
CA LEU A 439 -9.42 13.99 17.03
C LEU A 439 -9.31 13.53 18.49
N ASP A 440 -9.15 12.22 18.70
CA ASP A 440 -9.02 11.66 20.04
C ASP A 440 -7.71 12.11 20.70
N TYR A 441 -6.63 12.24 19.92
CA TYR A 441 -5.36 12.80 20.40
C TYR A 441 -5.52 14.25 20.86
N TYR A 442 -6.14 15.12 20.05
CA TYR A 442 -6.32 16.52 20.40
C TYR A 442 -7.35 16.76 21.52
N LYS A 443 -8.34 15.87 21.68
CA LYS A 443 -9.21 15.87 22.86
C LYS A 443 -8.44 15.47 24.12
N HIS A 444 -7.64 14.41 24.04
CA HIS A 444 -6.83 13.93 25.16
C HIS A 444 -5.87 15.00 25.68
N ASN A 445 -5.30 15.81 24.78
CA ASN A 445 -4.42 16.92 25.13
C ASN A 445 -5.15 18.25 25.39
N HIS A 446 -6.49 18.23 25.54
CA HIS A 446 -7.32 19.41 25.79
C HIS A 446 -7.20 20.56 24.75
N PHE A 447 -6.71 20.26 23.55
CA PHE A 447 -6.59 21.23 22.46
C PHE A 447 -7.93 21.45 21.74
N ILE A 448 -8.75 20.39 21.63
CA ILE A 448 -10.12 20.47 21.13
C ILE A 448 -11.08 20.18 22.27
N ASP A 449 -11.90 21.18 22.62
CA ASP A 449 -12.88 21.11 23.71
C ASP A 449 -13.92 20.00 23.48
N GLU A 450 -14.12 19.16 24.51
CA GLU A 450 -15.08 18.05 24.49
C GLU A 450 -16.52 18.52 24.23
N ASN A 451 -16.88 19.72 24.70
CA ASN A 451 -18.25 20.25 24.58
C ASN A 451 -18.58 20.75 23.17
N LYS A 452 -17.59 21.21 22.40
CA LYS A 452 -17.77 21.55 20.97
C LYS A 452 -17.77 20.33 20.06
N ALA A 453 -17.34 19.18 20.59
CA ALA A 453 -17.24 17.92 19.86
C ALA A 453 -18.40 16.95 20.15
N GLN A 454 -19.52 17.42 20.71
CA GLN A 454 -20.78 16.67 20.80
C GLN A 454 -21.36 16.45 19.40
N ILE A 455 -20.82 15.42 18.73
CA ILE A 455 -21.41 14.83 17.53
C ILE A 455 -22.67 14.09 18.01
N PRO A 456 -23.85 14.30 17.40
CA PRO A 456 -25.08 13.62 17.83
C PRO A 456 -24.85 12.10 17.92
N SER A 457 -25.13 11.54 19.09
CA SER A 457 -24.90 10.15 19.47
C SER A 457 -25.89 9.17 18.82
N HIS A 458 -25.97 9.17 17.49
CA HIS A 458 -26.81 8.23 16.73
C HIS A 458 -26.14 7.71 15.47
N ILE A 459 -24.87 7.31 15.52
CA ILE A 459 -24.30 6.36 14.54
C ILE A 459 -23.29 5.45 15.24
N ASN A 460 -23.80 4.62 16.15
CA ASN A 460 -23.11 3.43 16.66
C ASN A 460 -24.07 2.24 16.50
N SER A 461 -24.39 1.91 15.26
CA SER A 461 -24.97 0.63 14.90
C SER A 461 -24.76 0.39 13.41
N ILE A 462 -23.91 -0.59 13.12
CA ILE A 462 -23.91 -1.29 11.85
C ILE A 462 -25.22 -2.08 11.84
N GLU A 463 -26.23 -1.61 11.11
CA GLU A 463 -27.34 -2.47 10.70
C GLU A 463 -27.21 -2.85 9.24
N VAL A 464 -27.17 -4.17 9.08
CA VAL A 464 -27.18 -4.94 7.86
C VAL A 464 -28.45 -4.60 7.09
N LEU A 465 -28.33 -3.99 5.91
CA LEU A 465 -29.44 -3.92 4.96
C LEU A 465 -29.61 -5.30 4.32
N SER A 466 -30.44 -6.13 4.94
CA SER A 466 -31.12 -7.25 4.30
C SER A 466 -32.57 -7.28 4.76
N LYS A 467 -33.50 -7.14 3.81
CA LYS A 467 -34.95 -7.46 3.88
C LYS A 467 -35.77 -6.50 4.77
N ASP A 468 -36.97 -6.02 4.42
CA ASP A 468 -37.96 -6.32 3.40
C ASP A 468 -38.77 -5.05 3.09
N GLN A 469 -39.22 -4.86 1.85
CA GLN A 469 -40.43 -4.07 1.58
C GLN A 469 -41.51 -5.04 1.09
N GLN A 470 -42.28 -5.58 2.04
CA GLN A 470 -43.67 -5.95 1.83
C GLN A 470 -44.52 -5.17 2.83
N GLY A 471 -45.57 -4.53 2.29
CA GLY A 471 -46.74 -4.17 3.06
C GLY A 471 -46.87 -2.70 3.40
N ASN A 472 -47.53 -1.93 2.53
CA ASN A 472 -48.47 -0.93 3.02
C ASN A 472 -49.75 -1.00 2.18
N GLY A 473 -50.85 -1.36 2.84
CA GLY A 473 -52.17 -1.40 2.23
C GLY A 473 -52.85 -0.04 2.32
N ASN A 474 -53.66 0.30 1.31
CA ASN A 474 -55.03 0.74 1.56
C ASN A 474 -55.90 0.81 0.28
N ARG A 475 -57.11 0.27 0.42
CA ARG A 475 -58.42 0.71 -0.12
C ARG A 475 -58.60 0.90 -1.64
N ASN A 476 -59.43 0.02 -2.24
CA ASN A 476 -60.86 0.25 -2.55
C ASN A 476 -61.39 -0.73 -3.64
N GLY A 477 -62.64 -1.18 -3.48
CA GLY A 477 -63.55 -1.34 -4.63
C GLY A 477 -63.94 -2.74 -5.11
N ARG A 478 -65.15 -3.16 -4.71
CA ARG A 478 -66.22 -3.81 -5.51
C ARG A 478 -66.02 -5.19 -6.17
N SER A 479 -66.84 -6.12 -5.65
CA SER A 479 -67.83 -6.99 -6.30
C SER A 479 -67.44 -8.16 -7.23
N SER A 480 -68.13 -9.27 -6.91
CA SER A 480 -68.74 -10.31 -7.77
C SER A 480 -67.92 -11.50 -8.27
N GLY A 481 -68.32 -12.68 -7.78
CA GLY A 481 -68.72 -13.80 -8.65
C GLY A 481 -67.74 -14.97 -8.76
N GLY A 482 -68.24 -16.20 -8.55
CA GLY A 482 -67.69 -17.39 -9.23
C GLY A 482 -67.32 -18.61 -8.37
N GLU A 483 -68.34 -19.32 -7.92
CA GLU A 483 -68.54 -20.78 -7.87
C GLU A 483 -67.43 -21.82 -8.28
N ARG A 484 -67.56 -22.99 -7.62
CA ARG A 484 -67.14 -24.40 -7.93
C ARG A 484 -65.76 -24.86 -7.46
N ALA A 485 -65.58 -25.83 -6.54
CA ALA A 485 -66.12 -27.19 -6.31
C ALA A 485 -65.28 -28.33 -6.93
N ALA A 486 -65.28 -29.46 -6.20
CA ALA A 486 -64.71 -30.81 -6.45
C ALA A 486 -63.24 -31.02 -5.99
N GLU A 487 -62.99 -31.67 -4.85
CA GLU A 487 -62.97 -33.14 -4.61
C GLU A 487 -61.96 -33.91 -5.47
N ARG A 488 -60.93 -34.51 -4.83
CA ARG A 488 -60.88 -35.97 -4.60
C ARG A 488 -59.66 -36.41 -3.76
N LYS A 489 -59.96 -37.33 -2.84
CA LYS A 489 -59.06 -38.14 -2.01
C LYS A 489 -58.35 -39.22 -2.85
N SER A 490 -57.13 -39.59 -2.46
CA SER A 490 -56.75 -40.94 -1.98
C SER A 490 -55.24 -40.98 -1.73
N GLN A 491 -54.79 -41.32 -0.51
CA GLN A 491 -54.06 -42.57 -0.16
C GLN A 491 -52.86 -42.86 -1.09
N GLY A 492 -51.63 -43.06 -0.65
CA GLY A 492 -51.07 -43.51 0.62
C GLY A 492 -49.88 -44.43 0.31
N VAL A 493 -49.04 -44.73 1.32
CA VAL A 493 -47.95 -45.75 1.36
C VAL A 493 -46.59 -45.25 0.80
N ARG A 494 -45.60 -44.98 1.68
CA ARG A 494 -44.44 -45.84 2.11
C ARG A 494 -43.57 -46.30 0.91
N ARG A 495 -42.24 -46.31 0.94
CA ARG A 495 -41.26 -46.52 2.03
C ARG A 495 -39.85 -46.17 1.50
N ASP A 496 -38.97 -45.92 2.45
CA ASP A 496 -37.50 -45.88 2.42
C ASP A 496 -36.79 -46.71 1.34
N TYR A 497 -35.76 -46.12 0.71
CA TYR A 497 -34.33 -46.46 0.88
C TYR A 497 -33.46 -45.24 0.59
#